data_AF-A0A368HLG9-F1
#
_entry.id   AF-A0A368HLG9-F1
#
_cell.length_a   1.000
_cell.length_b   1.000
_cell.length_c   1.000
_cell.angle_alpha   90.00
_cell.angle_beta   90.00
_cell.angle_gamma   90.00
#
_symmetry.space_group_name_H-M   'P 1'
#
loop_
_entity.id
_entity.type
_entity.pdbx_description
1 polymer ?
#
loop_
_entity_poly.entity_id
_entity_poly.type
_entity_poly.pdbx_seq_one_letter_code
_entity_poly.pdbx_strand_id
1 'polypeptide(L)'
;MSFKALAAALKKQWIAERTRCQSCGMPVIYDKKYRAGSDYCSYCHDGNSFVKDMRLADMRARVKGLLENRKAPALVRFYMHWRLATLRRWRKSAGLR
;
A
#
# COMPACT_ATOMS: atom_id res chain seq x y z
N MET A 1 26.96 1.60 -11.33
CA MET A 1 25.60 1.77 -11.90
C MET A 1 25.60 2.96 -12.84
N SER A 2 25.06 2.84 -14.06
CA SER A 2 24.93 3.96 -15.00
C SER A 2 23.86 4.95 -14.54
N PHE A 3 24.05 6.25 -14.79
CA PHE A 3 23.10 7.31 -14.45
C PHE A 3 21.68 7.03 -14.96
N LYS A 4 21.56 6.46 -16.17
CA LYS A 4 20.26 6.06 -16.76
C LYS A 4 19.54 4.99 -15.93
N ALA A 5 20.28 4.02 -15.40
CA ALA A 5 19.72 2.95 -14.58
C ALA A 5 19.24 3.47 -13.21
N LEU A 6 19.99 4.40 -12.61
CA LEU A 6 19.59 5.07 -11.38
C LEU A 6 18.32 5.91 -11.59
N ALA A 7 18.26 6.72 -12.65
CA ALA A 7 17.09 7.53 -12.99
C ALA A 7 15.84 6.67 -13.21
N ALA A 8 15.97 5.53 -13.91
CA ALA A 8 14.88 4.58 -14.10
C ALA A 8 14.38 3.96 -12.78
N ALA A 9 15.30 3.56 -11.90
CA ALA A 9 14.95 3.01 -10.58
C ALA A 9 14.22 4.03 -9.69
N LEU A 10 14.71 5.28 -9.67
CA LEU A 10 14.07 6.37 -8.94
C LEU A 10 12.67 6.69 -9.48
N LYS A 11 12.51 6.77 -10.80
CA LYS A 11 11.21 6.96 -11.44
C LYS A 11 10.23 5.83 -11.07
N LYS A 12 10.68 4.58 -11.09
CA LYS A 12 9.87 3.42 -10.70
C LYS A 12 9.45 3.50 -9.23
N GLN A 13 10.37 3.85 -8.33
CA GLN A 13 10.08 4.02 -6.91
C GLN A 13 9.08 5.15 -6.65
N TRP A 14 9.25 6.28 -7.33
CA TRP A 14 8.34 7.42 -7.22
C TRP A 14 6.92 7.09 -7.70
N ILE A 15 6.80 6.38 -8.84
CA ILE A 15 5.50 5.90 -9.33
C ILE A 15 4.87 4.95 -8.31
N ALA A 16 5.64 4.00 -7.77
CA ALA A 16 5.15 3.05 -6.78
C ALA A 16 4.64 3.75 -5.51
N GLU A 17 5.30 4.83 -5.06
CA GLU A 17 4.88 5.59 -3.90
C GLU A 17 3.63 6.45 -4.19
N ARG A 18 3.60 7.12 -5.34
CA ARG A 18 2.46 7.96 -5.76
C ARG A 18 1.19 7.16 -6.01
N THR A 19 1.34 5.89 -6.40
CA THR A 19 0.21 5.03 -6.81
C THR A 19 -0.06 3.91 -5.79
N ARG A 20 0.11 4.18 -4.50
CA ARG A 20 -0.25 3.21 -3.44
C ARG A 20 -1.75 3.18 -3.22
N CYS A 21 -2.28 1.97 -3.05
CA CYS A 21 -3.61 1.71 -2.55
C CYS A 21 -3.81 2.40 -1.19
N GLN A 22 -4.86 3.22 -1.10
CA GLN A 22 -5.20 4.01 0.09
C GLN A 22 -5.91 3.19 1.19
N SER A 23 -5.83 1.86 1.11
CA SER A 23 -6.33 0.90 2.11
C SER A 23 -5.21 -0.01 2.63
N CYS A 24 -4.45 -0.68 1.75
CA CYS A 24 -3.39 -1.62 2.19
C CYS A 24 -1.96 -1.12 1.94
N GLY A 25 -1.78 0.04 1.30
CA GLY A 25 -0.46 0.60 0.97
C GLY A 25 0.29 -0.14 -0.13
N MET A 26 -0.34 -1.12 -0.79
CA MET A 26 0.24 -1.84 -1.92
C MET A 26 0.32 -0.92 -3.15
N PRO A 27 1.47 -0.81 -3.83
CA PRO A 27 1.57 -0.09 -5.10
C PRO A 27 0.68 -0.77 -6.15
N VAL A 28 -0.20 0.00 -6.80
CA VAL A 28 -1.18 -0.53 -7.77
C VAL A 28 -0.52 -1.04 -9.05
N ILE A 29 0.73 -0.67 -9.31
CA ILE A 29 1.54 -1.26 -10.40
C ILE A 29 1.69 -2.79 -10.29
N TYR A 30 1.49 -3.36 -9.09
CA TYR A 30 1.54 -4.80 -8.86
C TYR A 30 0.16 -5.46 -8.89
N ASP A 31 -0.91 -4.70 -9.09
CA ASP A 31 -2.28 -5.20 -9.16
C ASP A 31 -2.69 -5.42 -10.62
N LYS A 32 -2.78 -6.69 -11.02
CA LYS A 32 -3.16 -7.10 -12.38
C LYS A 32 -4.61 -6.74 -12.74
N LYS A 33 -5.47 -6.51 -11.74
CA LYS A 33 -6.89 -6.19 -11.92
C LYS A 33 -7.20 -4.74 -11.50
N TYR A 34 -6.18 -3.90 -11.46
CA TYR A 34 -6.34 -2.50 -11.08
C TYR A 34 -7.23 -1.76 -12.09
N ARG A 35 -8.20 -1.00 -11.57
CA ARG A 35 -9.01 -0.09 -12.37
C ARG A 35 -8.31 1.27 -12.41
N ALA A 36 -7.98 1.75 -13.60
CA ALA A 36 -7.36 3.05 -13.78
C ALA A 36 -8.19 4.16 -13.10
N GLY A 37 -7.51 5.05 -12.35
CA GLY A 37 -8.16 6.12 -11.58
C GLY A 37 -8.67 5.71 -10.19
N SER A 38 -8.58 4.44 -9.80
CA SER A 38 -8.97 4.00 -8.46
C SER A 38 -7.92 4.35 -7.39
N ASP A 39 -8.37 4.86 -6.24
CA ASP A 39 -7.49 5.03 -5.07
C ASP A 39 -7.14 3.69 -4.39
N TYR A 40 -7.78 2.60 -4.78
CA TYR A 40 -7.69 1.30 -4.12
C TYR A 40 -7.36 0.17 -5.12
N CYS A 41 -6.62 -0.83 -4.65
CA CYS A 41 -6.40 -2.06 -5.40
C CYS A 41 -7.65 -2.95 -5.39
N SER A 42 -7.74 -3.83 -6.38
CA SER A 42 -8.81 -4.82 -6.59
C SER A 42 -9.03 -5.75 -5.39
N TYR A 43 -7.99 -5.97 -4.57
CA TYR A 43 -8.09 -6.76 -3.34
C TYR A 43 -8.76 -6.03 -2.17
N CYS A 44 -8.74 -4.70 -2.19
CA CYS A 44 -9.35 -3.88 -1.16
C CYS A 44 -10.73 -3.39 -1.55
N HIS A 45 -10.95 -3.08 -2.84
CA HIS A 45 -12.17 -2.47 -3.33
C HIS A 45 -12.54 -3.09 -4.68
N ASP A 46 -13.79 -3.53 -4.82
CA ASP A 46 -14.32 -4.12 -6.07
C ASP A 46 -14.82 -3.06 -7.07
N GLY A 47 -14.71 -1.78 -6.68
CA GLY A 47 -15.14 -0.61 -7.42
C GLY A 47 -16.48 -0.03 -6.98
N ASN A 48 -17.28 -0.81 -6.25
CA ASN A 48 -18.50 -0.33 -5.61
C ASN A 48 -18.31 -0.22 -4.10
N SER A 49 -17.68 -1.21 -3.47
CA SER A 49 -17.51 -1.30 -2.02
C SER A 49 -16.18 -1.94 -1.62
N PHE A 50 -15.84 -1.81 -0.33
CA PHE A 50 -14.71 -2.54 0.23
C PHE A 50 -15.04 -4.02 0.30
N VAL A 51 -14.18 -4.85 -0.31
CA VAL A 51 -14.35 -6.32 -0.39
C VAL A 51 -14.41 -6.96 1.02
N LYS A 52 -13.79 -6.30 2.00
CA LYS A 52 -13.76 -6.75 3.39
C LYS A 52 -13.97 -5.58 4.33
N ASP A 53 -14.96 -5.71 5.19
CA ASP A 53 -15.08 -4.87 6.37
C ASP A 53 -14.06 -5.33 7.42
N MET A 54 -13.15 -4.44 7.80
CA MET A 54 -12.09 -4.75 8.76
C MET A 54 -11.56 -3.47 9.39
N ARG A 55 -11.00 -3.60 10.59
CA ARG A 55 -10.39 -2.48 11.32
C ARG A 55 -8.95 -2.29 10.87
N LEU A 56 -8.36 -1.13 11.21
CA LEU A 56 -6.95 -0.83 10.93
C LEU A 56 -6.00 -1.87 11.55
N ALA A 57 -6.33 -2.38 12.74
CA ALA A 57 -5.54 -3.43 13.41
C ALA A 57 -5.47 -4.72 12.57
N ASP A 58 -6.60 -5.15 12.00
CA ASP A 58 -6.67 -6.34 11.14
C ASP A 58 -5.86 -6.14 9.85
N MET A 59 -5.96 -4.96 9.24
CA MET A 59 -5.16 -4.62 8.06
C MET A 59 -3.66 -4.60 8.39
N ARG A 60 -3.26 -4.07 9.54
CA ARG A 60 -1.86 -4.09 10.02
C ARG A 60 -1.36 -5.51 10.19
N ALA A 61 -2.13 -6.38 10.84
CA ALA A 61 -1.79 -7.79 11.01
C ALA A 61 -1.65 -8.50 9.65
N ARG A 62 -2.58 -8.28 8.73
CA ARG A 62 -2.55 -8.83 7.37
C ARG A 62 -1.31 -8.38 6.59
N VAL A 63 -1.03 -7.08 6.57
CA VAL A 63 0.14 -6.54 5.85
C VAL A 63 1.45 -7.01 6.49
N LYS A 64 1.52 -7.09 7.83
CA LYS A 64 2.66 -7.66 8.55
C LYS A 64 2.92 -9.10 8.10
N GLY A 65 1.91 -9.97 8.12
CA GLY A 65 2.05 -11.36 7.68
C GLY A 65 2.47 -11.49 6.21
N LEU A 66 1.92 -10.65 5.32
CA LEU A 66 2.33 -10.62 3.91
C LEU A 66 3.80 -10.20 3.74
N LEU A 67 4.27 -9.24 4.51
CA LEU A 67 5.66 -8.77 4.45
C LEU A 67 6.62 -9.79 5.06
N GLU A 68 6.22 -10.48 6.13
CA GLU A 68 6.99 -11.57 6.74
C GLU A 68 7.13 -12.76 5.79
N ASN A 69 6.04 -13.17 5.13
CA ASN A 69 6.07 -14.21 4.10
C ASN A 69 6.97 -13.85 2.91
N ARG A 70 7.14 -12.55 2.64
CA ARG A 70 8.04 -12.03 1.59
C ARG A 70 9.47 -11.76 2.09
N LYS A 71 9.79 -12.13 3.33
CA LYS A 71 11.08 -11.88 3.98
C LYS A 71 11.49 -10.39 3.92
N ALA A 72 10.51 -9.49 4.04
CA ALA A 72 10.77 -8.06 3.99
C ALA A 72 11.58 -7.59 5.21
N PRO A 73 12.52 -6.64 5.04
CA PRO A 73 13.31 -6.10 6.15
C PRO A 73 12.45 -5.55 7.28
N ALA A 74 12.93 -5.64 8.52
CA ALA A 74 12.21 -5.16 9.71
C ALA A 74 11.81 -3.69 9.59
N LEU A 75 12.70 -2.84 9.06
CA LEU A 75 12.43 -1.43 8.84
C LEU A 75 11.25 -1.20 7.89
N VAL A 76 11.13 -2.01 6.83
CA VAL A 76 10.01 -1.93 5.87
C VAL A 76 8.70 -2.35 6.54
N ARG A 77 8.73 -3.39 7.37
CA ARG A 77 7.56 -3.84 8.15
C ARG A 77 7.10 -2.75 9.11
N PHE A 78 8.03 -2.11 9.83
CA PHE A 78 7.73 -1.00 10.72
C PHE A 78 7.18 0.21 9.97
N TYR A 79 7.85 0.64 8.89
CA TYR A 79 7.37 1.72 8.02
C TYR A 79 5.94 1.47 7.56
N MET A 80 5.65 0.28 7.04
CA MET A 80 4.31 -0.06 6.54
C MET A 80 3.27 -0.07 7.67
N HIS A 81 3.62 -0.53 8.88
CA HIS A 81 2.71 -0.52 10.02
C HIS A 81 2.21 0.90 10.37
N TRP A 82 3.12 1.88 10.38
CA TRP A 82 2.79 3.28 10.61
C TRP A 82 2.11 3.92 9.41
N ARG A 83 2.61 3.66 8.20
CA ARG A 83 2.07 4.21 6.96
C ARG A 83 0.59 3.87 6.76
N LEU A 84 0.15 2.69 7.19
CA LEU A 84 -1.26 2.31 7.11
C LEU A 84 -2.18 3.31 7.84
N ALA A 85 -1.79 3.82 9.00
CA ALA A 85 -2.61 4.78 9.76
C ALA A 85 -2.82 6.11 9.02
N THR A 86 -1.93 6.47 8.10
CA THR A 86 -2.00 7.73 7.35
C THR A 86 -2.73 7.60 6.02
N LEU A 87 -3.20 6.40 5.64
CA LEU A 87 -3.97 6.20 4.40
C LEU A 87 -5.42 6.68 4.55
N ARG A 88 -6.05 7.08 3.44
CA ARG A 88 -7.39 7.69 3.44
C ARG A 88 -8.46 6.83 4.13
N ARG A 89 -8.41 5.51 3.98
CA ARG A 89 -9.37 4.60 4.64
C ARG A 89 -9.30 4.69 6.17
N TRP A 90 -8.12 4.98 6.72
CA TRP A 90 -7.83 4.81 8.15
C TRP A 90 -7.55 6.10 8.91
N ARG A 91 -7.13 7.18 8.23
CA ARG A 91 -6.70 8.44 8.89
C ARG A 91 -7.71 9.00 9.88
N LYS A 92 -9.01 8.85 9.60
CA LYS A 92 -10.09 9.31 10.48
C LYS A 92 -10.17 8.50 11.78
N SER A 93 -9.93 7.18 11.69
CA SER A 93 -9.95 6.27 12.84
C SER A 93 -8.66 6.33 13.66
N ALA A 94 -7.57 6.84 13.08
CA ALA A 94 -6.25 6.92 13.72
C ALA A 94 -6.05 8.20 14.57
N GLY A 95 -7.05 9.08 14.68
CA GLY A 95 -6.93 10.34 15.43
C GLY A 95 -6.04 11.39 14.78
N LEU A 96 -5.66 11.20 13.51
CA LEU A 96 -4.83 12.13 12.73
C LEU A 96 -5.76 13.11 11.99
N ARG A 97 -6.19 14.16 12.69
CA ARG A 97 -6.92 15.30 12.10
C ARG A 97 -6.13 16.59 12.25
#